data_AF-A0A2T7A6M8-F1
#
_entry.id   AF-A0A2T7A6M8-F1
#
_cell.length_a   1.000
_cell.length_b   1.000
_cell.length_c   1.000
_cell.angle_alpha   90.00
_cell.angle_beta   90.00
_cell.angle_gamma   90.00
#
_symmetry.space_group_name_H-M   'P 1'
#
loop_
_entity.id
_entity.type
_entity.pdbx_description
1 polymer ?
#
loop_
_entity_poly.entity_id
_entity_poly.type
_entity_poly.pdbx_seq_one_letter_code
_entity_poly.pdbx_strand_id
1 'polypeptide(L)'
;MSGKETTRDERVQIIALQDKASLTWKEIGRKLNIDFHTCQKIYKYVKINRTPSNKRRSGRPMLFGAEEKTELLAFVTHNKRTRRLQWEEIIAEVGYSYSVRTIRSVMALLKYHKRLPHKKLVQTIS
;
A
#
# COMPACT_ATOMS: atom_id res chain seq x y z
N MET A 1 -12.72 -22.15 13.02
CA MET A 1 -13.74 -21.46 12.22
C MET A 1 -13.08 -20.34 11.42
N SER A 2 -13.31 -20.32 10.11
CA SER A 2 -12.79 -19.35 9.15
C SER A 2 -12.99 -17.90 9.62
N GLY A 3 -11.93 -17.09 9.58
CA GLY A 3 -11.92 -15.69 10.02
C GLY A 3 -12.66 -14.77 9.05
N LYS A 4 -13.99 -14.86 9.01
CA LYS A 4 -14.82 -13.90 8.28
C LYS A 4 -14.69 -12.52 8.92
N GLU A 5 -14.30 -11.53 8.11
CA GLU A 5 -14.21 -10.15 8.56
C GLU A 5 -15.63 -9.57 8.76
N THR A 6 -15.85 -8.90 9.90
CA THR A 6 -17.14 -8.26 10.17
C THR A 6 -17.33 -7.02 9.30
N THR A 7 -18.49 -6.93 8.69
CA THR A 7 -18.92 -5.81 7.84
C THR A 7 -19.15 -4.55 8.66
N ARG A 8 -19.19 -3.40 7.98
CA ARG A 8 -19.50 -2.11 8.61
C ARG A 8 -20.88 -2.13 9.26
N ASP A 9 -21.87 -2.74 8.62
CA ASP A 9 -23.25 -2.73 9.10
C ASP A 9 -23.42 -3.60 10.35
N GLU A 10 -22.79 -4.78 10.39
CA GLU A 10 -22.73 -5.61 11.59
C GLU A 10 -22.13 -4.82 12.77
N ARG A 11 -21.08 -4.02 12.53
CA ARG A 11 -20.44 -3.19 13.57
C ARG A 11 -21.34 -2.05 14.04
N VAL A 12 -22.07 -1.42 13.13
CA VAL A 12 -23.08 -0.40 13.48
C VAL A 12 -24.20 -1.02 14.31
N GLN A 13 -24.66 -2.22 13.95
CA GLN A 13 -25.67 -2.95 14.72
C GLN A 13 -25.17 -3.31 16.13
N ILE A 14 -23.92 -3.78 16.27
CA ILE A 14 -23.31 -4.04 17.59
C ILE A 14 -23.37 -2.79 18.48
N ILE A 15 -22.99 -1.62 17.94
CA ILE A 15 -23.01 -0.36 18.69
C ILE A 15 -24.44 0.03 19.06
N ALA A 16 -25.38 -0.04 18.12
CA ALA A 16 -26.77 0.33 18.37
C ALA A 16 -27.42 -0.58 19.42
N LEU A 17 -27.16 -1.89 19.37
CA LEU A 17 -27.69 -2.85 20.33
C LEU A 17 -27.11 -2.65 21.74
N GLN A 18 -25.85 -2.21 21.83
CA GLN A 18 -25.25 -1.89 23.12
C GLN A 18 -25.71 -0.53 23.67
N ASP A 19 -25.62 0.54 22.87
CA ASP A 19 -25.84 1.92 23.33
C ASP A 19 -27.33 2.27 23.46
N LYS A 20 -28.20 1.69 22.62
CA LYS A 20 -29.64 2.06 22.58
C LYS A 20 -30.55 0.99 23.18
N ALA A 21 -30.21 -0.28 23.05
CA ALA A 21 -31.02 -1.38 23.55
C ALA A 21 -30.47 -2.01 24.84
N SER A 22 -29.29 -1.56 25.31
CA SER A 22 -28.64 -2.03 26.55
C SER A 22 -28.52 -3.56 26.66
N LEU A 23 -28.40 -4.25 25.52
CA LEU A 23 -28.28 -5.71 25.49
C LEU A 23 -26.92 -6.15 26.03
N THR A 24 -26.86 -7.36 26.57
CA THR A 24 -25.59 -7.95 26.99
C THR A 24 -24.80 -8.45 25.78
N TRP A 25 -23.47 -8.51 25.90
CA TRP A 25 -22.59 -8.99 24.82
C TRP A 25 -22.94 -10.40 24.33
N LYS A 26 -23.40 -11.27 25.22
CA LYS A 26 -23.83 -12.63 24.87
C LYS A 26 -25.09 -12.62 24.02
N GLU A 27 -26.06 -11.75 24.31
CA GLU A 27 -27.28 -11.61 23.52
C GLU A 27 -26.99 -11.00 22.16
N ILE A 28 -26.14 -9.96 22.10
CA ILE A 28 -25.71 -9.34 20.84
C ILE A 28 -25.00 -10.38 19.96
N GLY A 29 -24.08 -11.16 20.54
CA GLY A 29 -23.36 -12.19 19.81
C GLY A 29 -24.28 -13.28 19.24
N ARG A 30 -25.27 -13.74 20.02
CA ARG A 30 -26.29 -14.68 19.53
C ARG A 30 -27.13 -14.08 18.40
N LYS A 31 -27.56 -12.82 18.56
CA LYS A 31 -28.44 -12.14 17.60
C LYS A 31 -27.79 -11.91 16.24
N LEU A 32 -26.49 -11.57 16.24
CA LEU A 32 -25.74 -11.27 15.02
C LEU A 32 -24.92 -12.46 14.50
N ASN A 33 -24.95 -13.60 15.20
CA ASN A 33 -24.09 -14.76 14.94
C ASN A 33 -22.59 -14.37 14.89
N ILE A 34 -22.16 -13.55 15.86
CA ILE A 34 -20.78 -13.07 16.02
C ILE A 34 -20.31 -13.46 17.43
N ASP A 35 -19.06 -13.90 17.55
CA ASP A 35 -18.47 -14.19 18.86
C ASP A 35 -18.50 -12.96 19.79
N PHE A 36 -18.92 -13.16 21.05
CA PHE A 36 -19.16 -12.04 21.96
C PHE A 36 -17.87 -11.25 22.30
N HIS A 37 -16.71 -11.91 22.32
CA HIS A 37 -15.44 -11.21 22.48
C HIS A 37 -15.12 -10.33 21.26
N THR A 38 -15.52 -10.77 20.07
CA THR A 38 -15.41 -9.97 18.84
C THR A 38 -16.32 -8.74 18.90
N CYS A 39 -17.55 -8.88 19.40
CA CYS A 39 -18.45 -7.75 19.65
C CYS A 39 -17.82 -6.73 20.62
N GLN A 40 -17.25 -7.19 21.74
CA GLN A 40 -16.57 -6.32 22.70
C GLN A 40 -15.37 -5.59 22.09
N LYS A 41 -14.52 -6.30 21.33
CA LYS A 41 -13.36 -5.70 20.65
C LYS A 41 -13.77 -4.62 19.65
N ILE A 42 -14.81 -4.89 18.85
CA ILE A 42 -15.37 -3.93 17.91
C ILE A 42 -15.84 -2.70 18.66
N TYR A 43 -16.69 -2.86 19.67
CA TYR A 43 -17.23 -1.74 20.44
C TYR A 43 -16.12 -0.88 21.05
N LYS A 44 -15.13 -1.50 21.71
CA LYS A 44 -13.96 -0.80 22.26
C LYS A 44 -13.20 -0.03 21.17
N TYR A 45 -12.94 -0.66 20.03
CA TYR A 45 -12.27 -0.01 18.91
C TYR A 45 -13.03 1.22 18.43
N VAL A 46 -14.36 1.15 18.29
CA VAL A 46 -15.17 2.27 17.80
C VAL A 46 -15.22 3.42 18.81
N LYS A 47 -15.32 3.13 20.11
CA LYS A 47 -15.28 4.20 21.14
C LYS A 47 -13.94 4.95 21.14
N ILE A 48 -12.82 4.27 20.87
CA ILE A 48 -11.48 4.89 20.78
C ILE A 48 -11.32 5.67 19.47
N ASN A 49 -11.61 5.04 18.32
CA ASN A 49 -11.30 5.58 17.00
C ASN A 49 -12.44 6.39 16.37
N ARG A 50 -13.60 6.46 17.03
CA ARG A 50 -14.82 7.15 16.59
C ARG A 50 -15.30 6.75 15.18
N THR A 51 -15.01 5.51 14.76
CA THR A 51 -15.42 4.99 13.45
C THR A 51 -15.75 3.50 13.50
N PRO A 52 -16.87 3.05 12.89
CA PRO A 52 -17.19 1.63 12.75
C PRO A 52 -16.39 0.95 11.63
N SER A 53 -15.66 1.70 10.80
CA SER A 53 -14.89 1.14 9.70
C SER A 53 -13.59 0.49 10.19
N ASN A 54 -13.22 -0.64 9.57
CA ASN A 54 -11.90 -1.23 9.80
C ASN A 54 -10.78 -0.31 9.33
N LYS A 55 -9.69 -0.28 10.10
CA LYS A 55 -8.43 0.28 9.62
C LYS A 55 -7.97 -0.55 8.43
N ARG A 56 -7.75 0.11 7.29
CA ARG A 56 -7.13 -0.52 6.13
C ARG A 56 -5.75 -1.03 6.52
N ARG A 57 -5.42 -2.26 6.13
CA ARG A 57 -4.06 -2.79 6.30
C ARG A 57 -3.13 -1.89 5.50
N SER A 58 -2.20 -1.22 6.18
CA SER A 58 -1.03 -0.65 5.53
C SER A 58 -0.22 -1.84 5.06
N GLY A 59 -0.22 -2.10 3.75
CA GLY A 59 0.52 -3.23 3.18
C GLY A 59 2.01 -3.19 3.56
N ARG A 60 2.79 -4.12 2.98
CA ARG A 60 4.23 -4.14 3.20
C ARG A 60 4.84 -2.76 2.85
N PRO A 61 5.70 -2.18 3.70
CA PRO A 61 6.44 -0.97 3.37
C PRO A 61 7.15 -1.12 2.03
N MET A 62 7.17 -0.06 1.24
CA MET A 62 7.91 -0.05 -0.02
C MET A 62 9.40 -0.22 0.25
N LEU A 63 10.08 -0.94 -0.65
CA LEU A 63 11.53 -1.18 -0.56
C LEU A 63 12.34 0.13 -0.59
N PHE A 64 11.83 1.14 -1.28
CA PHE A 64 12.43 2.47 -1.33
C PHE A 64 11.79 3.40 -0.30
N GLY A 65 12.63 3.98 0.55
CA GLY A 65 12.31 5.10 1.42
C GLY A 65 11.98 6.38 0.65
N ALA A 66 11.51 7.41 1.34
CA ALA A 66 11.22 8.70 0.72
C ALA A 66 12.51 9.43 0.26
N GLU A 67 13.58 9.29 1.03
CA GLU A 67 14.90 9.88 0.74
C GLU A 67 15.52 9.22 -0.50
N GLU A 68 15.62 7.88 -0.52
CA GLU A 68 16.15 7.13 -1.66
C GLU A 68 15.39 7.42 -2.97
N LYS A 69 14.06 7.62 -2.89
CA LYS A 69 13.25 8.04 -4.05
C LYS A 69 13.66 9.41 -4.57
N THR A 70 13.92 10.34 -3.66
CA THR A 70 14.30 11.71 -3.98
C THR A 70 15.71 11.76 -4.56
N GLU A 71 16.64 11.02 -3.97
CA GLU A 71 18.01 10.86 -4.47
C GLU A 71 18.05 10.22 -5.85
N LEU A 72 17.31 9.13 -6.05
CA LEU A 72 17.19 8.47 -7.35
C LEU A 72 16.64 9.42 -8.41
N LEU A 73 15.59 10.17 -8.09
CA LEU A 73 15.01 11.13 -9.02
C LEU A 73 16.00 12.26 -9.33
N ALA A 74 16.67 12.79 -8.31
CA ALA A 74 17.68 13.83 -8.47
C ALA A 74 18.82 13.34 -9.37
N PHE A 75 19.36 12.15 -9.12
CA PHE A 75 20.41 11.54 -9.92
C PHE A 75 20.00 11.38 -11.39
N VAL A 76 18.84 10.76 -11.64
CA VAL A 76 18.34 10.50 -13.00
C VAL A 76 18.02 11.80 -13.74
N THR A 77 17.65 12.88 -13.05
CA THR A 77 17.32 14.18 -13.68
C THR A 77 18.47 15.18 -13.71
N HIS A 78 19.57 14.91 -13.00
CA HIS A 78 20.68 15.84 -12.78
C HIS A 78 21.28 16.42 -14.06
N ASN A 79 21.60 15.60 -15.07
CA ASN A 79 22.19 16.08 -16.31
C ASN A 79 21.78 15.25 -17.54
N LYS A 80 22.26 15.62 -18.73
CA LYS A 80 21.93 14.94 -19.99
C LYS A 80 22.49 13.50 -20.04
N ARG A 81 23.62 13.24 -19.37
CA ARG A 81 24.27 11.92 -19.30
C ARG A 81 23.41 10.96 -18.48
N THR A 82 23.12 11.32 -17.22
CA THR A 82 22.36 10.45 -16.29
C THR A 82 20.94 10.17 -16.77
N ARG A 83 20.30 11.15 -17.44
CA ARG A 83 18.99 10.95 -18.08
C ARG A 83 19.00 9.85 -19.15
N ARG A 84 20.12 9.66 -19.85
CA ARG A 84 20.26 8.73 -20.99
C ARG A 84 20.80 7.35 -20.61
N LEU A 85 21.34 7.18 -19.40
CA LEU A 85 21.80 5.88 -18.89
C LEU A 85 20.69 4.84 -18.93
N GLN A 86 20.96 3.59 -19.27
CA GLN A 86 20.03 2.48 -19.09
C GLN A 86 19.73 2.26 -17.60
N TRP A 87 18.65 1.52 -17.31
CA TRP A 87 18.27 1.29 -15.91
C TRP A 87 19.32 0.48 -15.15
N GLU A 88 19.95 -0.47 -15.82
CA GLU A 88 21.04 -1.28 -15.32
C GLU A 88 22.25 -0.42 -14.95
N GLU A 89 22.57 0.57 -15.78
CA GLU A 89 23.67 1.52 -15.54
C GLU A 89 23.36 2.47 -14.38
N ILE A 90 22.11 2.91 -14.24
CA ILE A 90 21.66 3.71 -13.09
C ILE A 90 21.82 2.93 -11.78
N ILE A 91 21.44 1.65 -11.78
CA ILE A 91 21.59 0.78 -10.60
C ILE A 91 23.05 0.68 -10.20
N ALA A 92 23.93 0.44 -11.18
CA ALA A 92 25.37 0.33 -10.95
C ALA A 92 25.98 1.64 -10.44
N GLU A 93 25.61 2.80 -11.00
CA GLU A 93 26.16 4.09 -10.58
C GLU A 93 25.66 4.56 -9.21
N VAL A 94 24.40 4.29 -8.87
CA VAL A 94 23.84 4.66 -7.56
C VAL A 94 24.20 3.63 -6.48
N GLY A 95 24.63 2.43 -6.87
CA GLY A 95 25.04 1.37 -5.94
C GLY A 95 23.86 0.61 -5.30
N TYR A 96 22.69 0.66 -5.92
CA TYR A 96 21.52 -0.07 -5.41
C TYR A 96 21.58 -1.55 -5.78
N SER A 97 21.08 -2.42 -4.89
CA SER A 97 21.01 -3.88 -5.12
C SER A 97 19.64 -4.34 -5.64
N TYR A 98 18.78 -3.40 -6.04
CA TYR A 98 17.41 -3.70 -6.47
C TYR A 98 17.31 -4.06 -7.95
N SER A 99 16.31 -4.86 -8.30
CA SER A 99 16.04 -5.20 -9.70
C SER A 99 15.63 -3.97 -10.54
N VAL A 100 15.92 -4.01 -11.84
CA VAL A 100 15.45 -3.02 -12.83
C VAL A 100 13.93 -2.83 -12.77
N ARG A 101 13.17 -3.91 -12.55
CA ARG A 101 11.72 -3.86 -12.40
C ARG A 101 11.32 -2.98 -11.21
N THR A 102 11.99 -3.15 -10.07
CA THR A 102 11.74 -2.35 -8.86
C THR A 102 11.98 -0.87 -9.13
N ILE A 103 13.10 -0.52 -9.74
CA ILE A 103 13.42 0.87 -10.10
C ILE A 103 12.37 1.46 -11.04
N ARG A 104 11.97 0.72 -12.08
CA ARG A 104 10.91 1.18 -13.01
C ARG A 104 9.59 1.43 -12.29
N SER A 105 9.17 0.54 -11.40
CA SER A 105 7.96 0.73 -10.59
C SER A 105 8.05 1.96 -9.69
N VAL A 106 9.21 2.20 -9.07
CA VAL A 106 9.44 3.39 -8.24
C VAL A 106 9.40 4.67 -9.08
N MET A 107 10.08 4.71 -10.22
CA MET A 107 10.08 5.89 -11.10
C MET A 107 8.69 6.17 -11.69
N ALA A 108 7.90 5.14 -11.98
CA ALA A 108 6.50 5.29 -12.41
C ALA A 108 5.63 5.91 -11.30
N LEU A 109 5.82 5.53 -10.03
CA LEU A 109 5.15 6.16 -8.90
C LEU A 109 5.53 7.63 -8.74
N LEU A 110 6.78 7.98 -9.08
CA LEU A 110 7.27 9.36 -9.13
C LEU A 110 6.85 10.10 -10.42
N LYS A 111 5.99 9.50 -11.25
CA LYS A 111 5.52 10.06 -12.54
C LYS A 111 6.64 10.37 -13.54
N TYR A 112 7.81 9.71 -13.39
CA TYR A 112 8.91 9.86 -14.33
C TYR A 112 8.86 8.77 -15.40
N HIS A 113 8.70 9.19 -16.66
CA HIS A 113 8.72 8.31 -17.83
C HIS A 113 9.98 8.55 -18.65
N LYS A 114 10.92 7.62 -18.57
CA LYS A 114 12.21 7.72 -19.25
C LYS A 114 12.01 7.63 -20.77
N ARG A 115 12.60 8.58 -21.50
CA ARG A 115 12.66 8.57 -22.97
C ARG A 115 14.08 8.24 -23.40
N LEU A 116 14.26 7.02 -23.90
CA LEU A 116 15.54 6.55 -24.43
C LEU A 116 15.52 6.66 -25.95
N PRO A 117 16.56 7.26 -26.57
CA PRO A 117 16.71 7.18 -28.02
C PRO A 117 17.02 5.72 -28.41
N HIS A 118 16.17 5.14 -29.25
CA HIS A 118 16.44 3.84 -29.86
C HIS A 118 17.50 4.04 -30.96
N LYS A 119 18.58 3.24 -30.94
CA LYS A 119 19.48 3.17 -32.10
C LYS A 119 18.68 2.63 -33.28
N LYS A 120 18.64 3.38 -34.40
CA LYS A 120 18.22 2.81 -35.68
C LYS A 120 19.26 1.76 -36.08
N LEU A 121 18.85 0.51 -36.26
CA LEU A 121 19.70 -0.50 -36.90
C LEU A 121 19.90 -0.05 -38.34
N VAL A 122 21.11 0.41 -38.67
CA VAL A 122 21.50 0.62 -40.07
C VAL A 122 21.80 -0.76 -40.62
N GLN A 123 20.88 -1.31 -41.43
CA GLN A 123 21.15 -2.54 -42.17
C GLN A 123 22.22 -2.24 -43.21
N THR A 124 23.44 -2.73 -42.98
CA THR A 124 24.50 -2.72 -43.98
C THR A 124 24.17 -3.81 -44.98
N ILE A 125 23.54 -3.43 -46.10
CA ILE A 125 23.38 -4.32 -47.25
C ILE A 125 24.79 -4.51 -47.81
N SER A 126 25.29 -5.74 -47.74
CA SER A 126 26.55 -6.19 -48.37
C SER A 126 26.25 -6.81 -49.72
#